data_AF-A0A0P9UNY5-F1
#
_entry.id   AF-A0A0P9UNY5-F1
#
_cell.length_a   1.000
_cell.length_b   1.000
_cell.length_c   1.000
_cell.angle_alpha   90.00
_cell.angle_beta   90.00
_cell.angle_gamma   90.00
#
_symmetry.space_group_name_H-M   'P 1'
#
loop_
_entity.id
_entity.type
_entity.pdbx_description
1 polymer ?
#
loop_
_entity_poly.entity_id
_entity_poly.type
_entity_poly.pdbx_seq_one_letter_code
_entity_poly.pdbx_strand_id
1 'polypeptide(L)'
;MLGASLCQVLNLFAMQYLIPDQLSVARQEKTLLIGLQVASLSWHRAQVIGEKMRNLIDVCSVEVEQIDAQNSPQTHVALATG
;
A
#
# COMPACT_ATOMS: atom_id res chain seq x y z
N MET A 1 16.75 6.65 -7.15
CA MET A 1 15.55 6.55 -8.01
C MET A 1 14.33 6.05 -7.22
N LEU A 2 14.15 6.48 -5.96
CA LEU A 2 13.17 5.89 -5.03
C LEU A 2 11.72 6.35 -5.26
N GLY A 3 11.49 7.42 -6.00
CA GLY A 3 10.12 7.92 -6.23
C GLY A 3 9.30 7.11 -7.23
N ALA A 4 9.94 6.31 -8.09
CA ALA A 4 9.24 5.59 -9.17
C ALA A 4 8.35 4.45 -8.65
N SER A 5 8.76 3.78 -7.56
CA SER A 5 8.04 2.63 -7.02
C SER A 5 6.69 3.01 -6.41
N LEU A 6 6.57 4.17 -5.74
CA LEU A 6 5.29 4.62 -5.19
C LEU A 6 4.24 4.87 -6.29
N CYS A 7 4.63 5.60 -7.34
CA CYS A 7 3.72 5.87 -8.45
C CYS A 7 3.30 4.59 -9.19
N GLN A 8 4.22 3.63 -9.35
CA GLN A 8 3.92 2.33 -9.96
C GLN A 8 2.91 1.53 -9.11
N VAL A 9 3.11 1.50 -7.80
CA VAL A 9 2.18 0.84 -6.87
C VAL A 9 0.80 1.47 -6.94
N LEU A 10 0.70 2.80 -6.84
CA LEU A 10 -0.58 3.51 -6.94
C LEU A 10 -1.25 3.31 -8.32
N ASN A 11 -0.46 3.31 -9.40
CA ASN A 11 -0.97 3.05 -10.75
C ASN A 11 -1.53 1.63 -10.89
N LEU A 12 -0.90 0.63 -10.24
CA LEU A 12 -1.42 -0.75 -10.24
C LEU A 12 -2.80 -0.83 -9.59
N PHE A 13 -3.02 -0.13 -8.48
CA PHE A 13 -4.34 -0.04 -7.86
C PHE A 13 -5.34 0.71 -8.74
N ALA A 14 -4.92 1.83 -9.34
CA ALA A 14 -5.77 2.61 -10.25
C ALA A 14 -6.26 1.79 -11.44
N MET A 15 -5.37 1.04 -12.11
CA MET A 15 -5.73 0.14 -13.21
C MET A 15 -6.71 -0.95 -12.78
N GLN A 16 -6.71 -1.33 -11.50
CA GLN A 16 -7.60 -2.34 -10.95
C GLN A 16 -8.91 -1.76 -10.38
N TYR A 17 -9.12 -0.44 -10.51
CA TYR A 17 -10.21 0.33 -9.93
C TYR A 17 -10.31 0.18 -8.41
N LEU A 18 -9.15 0.08 -7.76
CA LEU A 18 -9.04 -0.01 -6.31
C LEU A 18 -8.55 1.32 -5.77
N ILE A 19 -9.30 1.85 -4.81
CA ILE A 19 -8.93 3.07 -4.10
C ILE A 19 -8.61 2.65 -2.67
N PRO A 20 -7.35 2.83 -2.20
CA PRO A 20 -7.01 2.53 -0.83
C PRO A 20 -7.70 3.51 0.13
N ASP A 21 -8.27 2.99 1.22
CA ASP A 21 -8.85 3.79 2.30
C ASP A 21 -7.78 4.50 3.12
N GLN A 22 -6.62 3.84 3.30
CA GLN A 22 -5.46 4.44 3.94
C GLN A 22 -4.19 4.17 3.13
N LEU A 23 -3.36 5.20 3.02
CA LEU A 23 -2.03 5.16 2.43
C LEU A 23 -1.04 5.75 3.44
N SER A 24 -0.01 5.00 3.80
CA SER A 24 1.13 5.48 4.57
C SER A 24 2.41 5.25 3.80
N VAL A 25 3.31 6.22 3.85
CA VAL A 25 4.62 6.12 3.20
C VAL A 25 5.68 6.59 4.19
N ALA A 26 6.63 5.71 4.49
CA ALA A 26 7.76 6.02 5.33
C ALA A 26 9.06 5.74 4.58
N ARG A 27 9.94 6.74 4.53
CA ARG A 27 11.30 6.56 4.00
C ARG A 27 12.19 6.03 5.13
N GLN A 28 12.76 4.84 4.94
CA GLN A 28 13.82 4.31 5.79
C GLN A 28 15.10 4.22 4.99
N GLU A 29 16.04 5.13 5.26
CA GLU A 29 17.34 5.20 4.59
C GLU A 29 17.22 5.16 3.05
N LYS A 30 17.50 3.99 2.45
CA LYS A 30 17.49 3.72 1.01
C LYS A 30 16.24 2.98 0.53
N THR A 31 15.26 2.74 1.41
CA THR A 31 14.03 2.00 1.14
C THR A 31 12.82 2.87 1.43
N LEU A 32 11.72 2.62 0.72
CA LEU A 32 10.41 3.19 1.03
C LEU A 32 9.51 2.06 1.51
N LEU A 33 9.00 2.20 2.72
CA LEU A 33 7.88 1.41 3.19
C LEU A 33 6.59 2.07 2.74
N ILE A 34 5.74 1.30 2.07
CA ILE A 34 4.44 1.74 1.57
C ILE A 34 3.40 0.82 2.21
N GLY A 35 2.55 1.39 3.07
CA GLY A 35 1.42 0.70 3.68
C GLY A 35 0.13 1.12 2.99
N LEU A 36 -0.66 0.15 2.55
CA LEU A 36 -1.96 0.37 1.90
C LEU A 36 -3.03 -0.46 2.59
N GLN A 37 -4.14 0.17 2.93
CA GLN A 37 -5.35 -0.53 3.37
C GLN A 37 -6.44 -0.35 2.32
N VAL A 38 -7.07 -1.46 1.93
CA VAL A 38 -8.12 -1.49 0.92
C VAL A 38 -9.27 -2.32 1.45
N ALA A 39 -10.43 -1.68 1.65
CA ALA A 39 -11.66 -2.33 2.04
C ALA A 39 -12.25 -3.12 0.86
N SER A 40 -13.14 -4.06 1.16
CA SER A 40 -13.96 -4.79 0.18
C SER A 40 -13.19 -5.63 -0.86
N LEU A 41 -11.90 -5.87 -0.66
CA LEU A 41 -11.09 -6.75 -1.51
C LEU A 41 -11.17 -8.20 -1.01
N SER A 42 -11.47 -9.16 -1.89
CA SER A 42 -11.37 -10.57 -1.52
C SER A 42 -9.91 -10.96 -1.29
N TRP A 43 -9.67 -11.90 -0.37
CA TRP A 43 -8.32 -12.38 -0.05
C TRP A 43 -7.54 -12.85 -1.30
N HIS A 44 -8.20 -13.58 -2.19
CA HIS A 44 -7.60 -14.02 -3.45
C HIS A 44 -7.15 -12.83 -4.33
N ARG A 45 -7.96 -11.77 -4.44
CA ARG A 45 -7.57 -10.58 -5.20
C ARG A 45 -6.41 -9.84 -4.53
N ALA A 46 -6.40 -9.77 -3.20
CA ALA A 46 -5.30 -9.19 -2.43
C ALA A 46 -3.97 -9.90 -2.73
N GLN A 47 -3.98 -11.23 -2.72
CA GLN A 47 -2.81 -12.07 -3.04
C GLN A 47 -2.33 -11.87 -4.48
N VAL A 48 -3.24 -11.88 -5.46
CA VAL A 48 -2.89 -11.68 -6.88
C VAL A 48 -2.27 -10.30 -7.10
N ILE A 49 -2.78 -9.26 -6.43
CA ILE A 49 -2.23 -7.90 -6.51
C ILE A 49 -0.86 -7.83 -5.84
N GLY A 50 -0.70 -8.45 -4.66
CA GLY A 50 0.58 -8.52 -3.97
C GLY A 50 1.66 -9.23 -4.79
N GLU A 51 1.30 -10.31 -5.49
CA GLU A 51 2.20 -10.99 -6.44
C GLU A 51 2.58 -10.07 -7.60
N LYS A 52 1.63 -9.32 -8.17
CA LYS A 52 1.93 -8.33 -9.22
C LYS A 52 2.88 -7.24 -8.74
N MET A 53 2.79 -6.81 -7.48
CA MET A 53 3.73 -5.84 -6.92
C MET A 53 5.12 -6.43 -6.71
N ARG A 54 5.23 -7.69 -6.26
CA ARG A 54 6.53 -8.37 -6.12
C ARG A 54 7.27 -8.52 -7.46
N ASN A 55 6.55 -8.51 -8.57
CA ASN A 55 7.12 -8.54 -9.92
C ASN A 55 7.60 -7.17 -10.42
N LEU A 56 7.45 -6.09 -9.64
CA LEU A 56 8.01 -4.77 -9.99
C LEU A 56 9.51 -4.73 -9.66
N ILE A 57 10.32 -4.24 -10.60
CA ILE A 57 11.79 -4.23 -10.52
C ILE A 57 12.31 -3.49 -9.28
N ASP A 58 11.60 -2.46 -8.82
CA ASP A 58 11.99 -1.60 -7.69
C ASP A 58 11.34 -1.98 -6.34
N VAL A 59 10.74 -3.17 -6.23
CA VAL A 59 10.07 -3.64 -5.01
C VAL A 59 10.90 -4.76 -4.35
N CYS A 60 11.32 -4.52 -3.10
CA CYS A 60 12.13 -5.49 -2.36
C CYS A 60 11.29 -6.62 -1.73
N SER A 61 10.14 -6.28 -1.13
CA SER A 61 9.22 -7.22 -0.51
C SER A 61 7.81 -6.64 -0.49
N VAL A 62 6.81 -7.53 -0.42
CA VAL A 62 5.39 -7.18 -0.28
C VAL A 62 4.77 -8.18 0.67
N GLU A 63 4.15 -7.68 1.72
CA GLU A 63 3.36 -8.46 2.68
C GLU A 63 1.88 -8.09 2.49
N VAL A 64 1.03 -9.12 2.45
CA VAL A 64 -0.42 -8.95 2.33
C VAL A 64 -1.04 -9.55 3.57
N GLU A 65 -1.70 -8.71 4.36
CA GLU A 65 -2.34 -9.10 5.61
C GLU A 65 -3.84 -8.84 5.55
N GLN A 66 -4.63 -9.70 6.19
CA GLN A 66 -6.04 -9.46 6.39
C GLN A 66 -6.22 -8.75 7.73
N ILE A 67 -6.59 -7.47 7.67
CA ILE A 67 -6.84 -6.68 8.87
C ILE A 67 -8.32 -6.83 9.21
N ASP A 68 -8.62 -7.60 10.25
CA ASP A 68 -9.94 -7.59 10.86
C ASP A 68 -10.16 -6.25 11.55
N ALA A 69 -11.28 -5.57 11.24
CA ALA A 69 -11.61 -4.23 11.72
C ALA A 69 -11.71 -4.09 13.25
N GLN A 70 -11.54 -5.19 13.99
CA GLN A 70 -11.63 -5.26 15.45
C GLN A 70 -10.31 -4.90 16.17
N ASN A 71 -9.18 -4.72 15.46
CA ASN A 71 -7.87 -4.58 16.12
C ASN A 71 -6.91 -3.56 15.46
N SER A 72 -7.35 -2.34 15.17
CA SER A 72 -6.43 -1.30 14.71
C SER A 72 -6.66 0.03 15.44
N PRO A 73 -5.68 0.55 16.20
CA PRO A 73 -5.75 1.91 16.72
C PRO A 73 -5.65 2.89 15.55
N GLN A 74 -6.80 3.40 15.10
CA GLN A 74 -6.93 4.45 14.09
C GLN A 74 -6.31 5.74 14.63
N THR A 75 -4.99 5.91 14.45
CA THR A 75 -4.32 7.18 14.77
C THR A 75 -4.38 8.05 13.52
N HIS A 76 -5.49 8.76 13.34
CA HIS A 76 -5.60 9.83 12.34
C HIS A 76 -4.65 10.97 12.72
N VAL A 77 -3.48 11.05 12.08
CA VAL A 77 -2.61 12.22 12.18
C VAL A 77 -3.01 13.19 11.08
N ALA A 78 -3.96 14.07 11.37
CA ALA A 78 -4.27 15.21 10.52
C ALA A 78 -3.25 16.32 10.81
N LEU A 79 -2.30 16.51 9.90
CA LEU A 79 -1.41 17.68 9.90
C LEU A 79 -2.07 18.78 9.05
N ALA A 80 -2.78 19.70 9.71
CA ALA A 80 -3.16 20.97 9.11
C ALA A 80 -1.99 21.94 9.28
N THR A 81 -1.36 22.34 8.18
CA THR A 81 -0.41 23.47 8.18
C THR A 81 -1.07 24.67 7.54
N GLY A 82 -1.28 25.70 8.38
CA GLY A 82 -1.18 27.14 8.09
C GLY A 82 -1.94 27.71 6.90
#